data_AF-A0A5E4PXW1-F1
#
_entry.id   AF-A0A5E4PXW1-F1
#
_cell.length_a   1.000
_cell.length_b   1.000
_cell.length_c   1.000
_cell.angle_alpha   90.00
_cell.angle_beta   90.00
_cell.angle_gamma   90.00
#
_symmetry.space_group_name_H-M   'P 1'
#
loop_
_entity.id
_entity.type
_entity.pdbx_description
1 polymer ?
#
loop_
_entity_poly.entity_id
_entity_poly.type
_entity_poly.pdbx_seq_one_letter_code
_entity_poly.pdbx_strand_id
1 'polypeptide(L)'
;MCVPITSRNYCEHYDEGTGLSWVEMSDNFLPEVPSVSEDTILQNITPKHSIRWRHKEIVNTISPAWFPPIAIDPRVESPVYYYNRYVPKQLFQVMAEMTNLFATYSNKVRMKPTIAKEIEILFGLHLATGIFGYACLKMFWETNISIPLFTENMASDRFFQMRNNLHLVDNTATPEYFGNSQVFRDVSGFHGRPTELRMMEGFLPCHRVL
;
A
#
# COMPACT_ATOMS: atom_id res chain seq x y z
N MET A 1 5.42 -42.23 -46.67
CA MET A 1 5.00 -43.48 -45.99
C MET A 1 5.67 -43.50 -44.62
N CYS A 2 4.88 -43.74 -43.56
CA CYS A 2 5.27 -44.09 -42.17
C CYS A 2 5.80 -42.99 -41.21
N VAL A 3 4.81 -42.36 -40.55
CA VAL A 3 4.56 -42.11 -39.10
C VAL A 3 5.74 -42.17 -38.07
N PRO A 4 5.83 -41.22 -37.12
CA PRO A 4 6.75 -41.26 -35.98
C PRO A 4 6.20 -42.06 -34.79
N ILE A 5 7.09 -42.75 -34.05
CA ILE A 5 6.78 -43.44 -32.79
C ILE A 5 7.27 -42.61 -31.61
N THR A 6 6.41 -42.59 -30.60
CA THR A 6 6.38 -41.84 -29.35
C THR A 6 7.47 -42.23 -28.34
N SER A 7 7.81 -41.31 -27.42
CA SER A 7 8.45 -41.64 -26.15
C SER A 7 7.72 -41.02 -24.96
N ARG A 8 7.01 -41.91 -24.26
CA ARG A 8 6.68 -42.01 -22.82
C ARG A 8 6.11 -40.82 -22.02
N ASN A 9 4.80 -40.94 -21.86
CA ASN A 9 3.95 -40.78 -20.67
C ASN A 9 4.62 -40.83 -19.28
N TYR A 10 4.24 -39.85 -18.44
CA TYR A 10 3.82 -40.08 -17.05
C TYR A 10 2.61 -39.15 -16.81
N CYS A 11 1.40 -39.72 -16.92
CA CYS A 11 0.17 -39.08 -16.44
C CYS A 11 -0.29 -39.91 -15.25
N GLU A 12 -0.43 -39.27 -14.10
CA GLU A 12 -1.02 -39.87 -12.91
C GLU A 12 -2.51 -40.09 -13.13
N HIS A 13 -2.94 -41.34 -12.90
CA HIS A 13 -4.32 -41.75 -12.80
C HIS A 13 -4.91 -41.24 -11.48
N TYR A 14 -6.01 -40.50 -11.54
CA TYR A 14 -6.94 -40.39 -10.42
C TYR A 14 -8.09 -41.36 -10.68
N ASP A 15 -8.23 -42.33 -9.76
CA ASP A 15 -9.30 -43.31 -9.74
C ASP A 15 -10.66 -42.66 -9.46
N GLU A 16 -11.63 -42.97 -10.32
CA GLU A 16 -13.05 -42.80 -10.03
C GLU A 16 -13.50 -43.89 -9.06
N GLY A 17 -14.12 -43.51 -7.94
CA GLY A 17 -14.98 -44.42 -7.19
C GLY A 17 -14.80 -44.42 -5.68
N THR A 18 -15.31 -43.39 -5.00
CA THR A 18 -16.02 -43.60 -3.74
C THR A 18 -17.20 -42.62 -3.70
N GLY A 19 -18.41 -43.18 -3.71
CA GLY A 19 -19.65 -42.42 -3.67
C GLY A 19 -19.78 -41.68 -2.35
N LEU A 20 -19.73 -40.35 -2.43
CA LEU A 20 -20.32 -39.48 -1.43
C LEU A 20 -21.72 -39.14 -1.94
N SER A 21 -22.70 -39.82 -1.36
CA SER A 21 -24.11 -39.42 -1.44
C SER A 21 -24.21 -37.98 -0.95
N TRP A 22 -24.44 -37.06 -1.88
CA TRP A 22 -24.95 -35.75 -1.53
C TRP A 22 -26.34 -35.98 -0.93
N VAL A 23 -26.45 -35.87 0.38
CA VAL A 23 -27.74 -35.63 1.01
C VAL A 23 -28.25 -34.33 0.39
N GLU A 24 -29.37 -34.39 -0.33
CA GLU A 24 -30.09 -33.22 -0.80
C GLU A 24 -30.35 -32.31 0.41
N MET A 25 -29.54 -31.26 0.54
CA MET A 25 -29.80 -30.19 1.49
C MET A 25 -30.95 -29.39 0.91
N SER A 26 -32.13 -29.54 1.51
CA SER A 26 -33.30 -28.75 1.13
C SER A 26 -33.00 -27.27 1.34
N ASP A 27 -33.27 -26.45 0.32
CA ASP A 27 -33.05 -24.99 0.28
C ASP A 27 -33.94 -24.19 1.27
N ASN A 28 -34.55 -24.84 2.26
CA ASN A 28 -35.57 -24.26 3.13
C ASN A 28 -35.01 -23.58 4.38
N PHE A 29 -33.73 -23.23 4.44
CA PHE A 29 -33.09 -22.66 5.64
C PHE A 29 -32.28 -21.38 5.41
N LEU A 30 -32.55 -20.63 4.35
CA LEU A 30 -32.12 -19.24 4.26
C LEU A 30 -33.27 -18.34 4.75
N PRO A 31 -33.08 -17.54 5.81
CA PRO A 31 -34.06 -16.51 6.14
C PRO A 31 -34.20 -15.59 4.93
N GLU A 32 -35.44 -15.31 4.51
CA GLU A 32 -35.72 -14.36 3.45
C GLU A 32 -35.03 -13.03 3.77
N VAL A 33 -33.98 -12.71 3.02
CA VAL A 33 -33.39 -11.37 3.05
C VAL A 33 -34.48 -10.44 2.50
N PRO A 34 -34.94 -9.43 3.26
CA PRO A 34 -35.93 -8.51 2.73
C PRO A 34 -35.38 -7.90 1.44
N SER A 35 -36.07 -8.16 0.33
CA SER A 35 -35.73 -7.65 -0.99
C SER A 35 -36.00 -6.14 -1.02
N VAL A 36 -35.06 -5.38 -0.48
CA VAL A 36 -35.05 -3.93 -0.63
C VAL A 36 -34.85 -3.65 -2.12
N SER A 37 -35.89 -3.17 -2.79
CA SER A 37 -35.84 -2.85 -4.22
C SER A 37 -34.73 -1.82 -4.48
N GLU A 38 -34.06 -1.93 -5.63
CA GLU A 38 -33.01 -0.98 -6.05
C GLU A 38 -33.52 0.47 -6.04
N ASP A 39 -34.80 0.66 -6.33
CA ASP A 39 -35.51 1.94 -6.27
C ASP A 39 -35.49 2.56 -4.85
N THR A 40 -35.55 1.73 -3.82
CA THR A 40 -35.52 2.17 -2.41
C THR A 40 -34.12 2.65 -2.01
N ILE A 41 -33.06 2.05 -2.57
CA ILE A 41 -31.67 2.47 -2.30
C ILE A 41 -31.40 3.83 -2.94
N LEU A 42 -31.86 4.04 -4.18
CA LEU A 42 -31.65 5.30 -4.90
C LEU A 42 -32.42 6.48 -4.28
N GLN A 43 -33.58 6.24 -3.67
CA GLN A 43 -34.35 7.27 -2.97
C GLN A 43 -33.68 7.81 -1.70
N ASN A 44 -32.74 7.07 -1.12
CA ASN A 44 -32.06 7.45 0.13
C ASN A 44 -30.65 8.02 -0.08
N ILE A 45 -30.19 8.11 -1.33
CA ILE A 45 -28.87 8.67 -1.64
C ILE A 45 -29.02 10.18 -1.81
N THR A 46 -28.31 10.91 -0.94
CA THR A 46 -28.21 12.37 -1.03
C THR A 46 -27.58 12.76 -2.37
N PRO A 47 -28.26 13.56 -3.21
CA PRO A 47 -27.73 13.90 -4.53
C PRO A 47 -26.44 14.70 -4.40
N LYS A 48 -25.48 14.48 -5.32
CA LYS A 48 -24.09 14.98 -5.22
C LYS A 48 -24.00 16.48 -4.90
N HIS A 49 -24.82 17.31 -5.53
CA HIS A 49 -24.81 18.77 -5.34
C HIS A 49 -25.29 19.22 -3.95
N SER A 50 -25.95 18.34 -3.20
CA SER A 50 -26.46 18.59 -1.85
C SER A 50 -25.54 18.04 -0.74
N ILE A 51 -24.46 17.36 -1.12
CA ILE A 51 -23.41 16.90 -0.19
C ILE A 51 -22.64 18.13 0.29
N ARG A 52 -22.70 18.39 1.61
CA ARG A 52 -21.95 19.45 2.29
C ARG A 52 -21.15 18.86 3.44
N TRP A 53 -19.93 19.34 3.63
CA TRP A 53 -19.15 19.04 4.83
C TRP A 53 -19.90 19.60 6.04
N ARG A 54 -20.21 18.73 7.01
CA ARG A 54 -20.81 19.16 8.28
C ARG A 54 -19.77 18.96 9.36
N HIS A 55 -19.51 20.00 10.13
CA HIS A 55 -18.78 19.86 11.38
C HIS A 55 -19.72 19.18 12.38
N LYS A 56 -19.54 17.88 12.56
CA LYS A 56 -20.26 17.08 13.55
C LYS A 56 -19.21 16.52 14.50
N GLU A 57 -19.45 16.65 15.80
CA GLU A 57 -18.61 15.99 16.79
C GLU A 57 -18.61 14.49 16.51
N ILE A 58 -17.42 13.93 16.30
CA ILE A 58 -17.25 12.50 16.13
C ILE A 58 -17.43 11.90 17.52
N VAL A 59 -18.66 11.51 17.84
CA VAL A 59 -18.92 10.68 19.01
C VAL A 59 -18.41 9.30 18.65
N ASN A 60 -17.26 8.92 19.21
CA ASN A 60 -16.66 7.58 19.09
C ASN A 60 -17.53 6.55 19.83
N THR A 61 -18.75 6.33 19.36
CA THR A 61 -19.70 5.34 19.84
C THR A 61 -19.56 4.06 19.03
N ILE A 62 -18.32 3.63 18.75
CA ILE A 62 -18.12 2.27 18.28
C ILE A 62 -18.44 1.40 19.49
N SER A 63 -19.56 0.68 19.43
CA SER A 63 -19.97 -0.22 20.50
C SER A 63 -18.82 -1.21 20.75
N PRO A 64 -18.37 -1.38 22.01
CA PRO A 64 -17.35 -2.37 22.35
C PRO A 64 -17.73 -3.79 21.90
N ALA A 65 -19.02 -4.06 21.71
CA ALA A 65 -19.55 -5.34 21.24
C ALA A 65 -19.13 -5.72 19.81
N TRP A 66 -18.68 -4.76 18.99
CA TRP A 66 -18.13 -5.05 17.65
C TRP A 66 -16.70 -5.58 17.69
N PHE A 67 -16.00 -5.38 18.80
CA PHE A 67 -14.69 -5.96 19.00
C PHE A 67 -14.88 -7.31 19.69
N PRO A 68 -14.49 -8.44 19.09
CA PRO A 68 -14.42 -9.69 19.84
C PRO A 68 -13.52 -9.44 21.06
N PRO A 69 -13.80 -10.07 22.22
CA PRO A 69 -12.92 -9.97 23.37
C PRO A 69 -11.49 -10.29 22.91
N ILE A 70 -10.64 -9.28 22.85
CA ILE A 70 -9.25 -9.47 22.49
C ILE A 70 -8.68 -10.23 23.67
N ALA A 71 -8.50 -11.54 23.52
CA ALA A 71 -7.63 -12.29 24.39
C ALA A 71 -6.24 -11.69 24.16
N ILE A 72 -5.86 -10.74 25.00
CA ILE A 72 -4.51 -10.20 25.00
C ILE A 72 -3.63 -11.38 25.36
N ASP A 73 -2.94 -11.94 24.37
CA ASP A 73 -1.88 -12.91 24.62
C ASP A 73 -0.93 -12.24 25.63
N PRO A 74 -0.66 -12.85 26.79
CA PRO A 74 0.25 -12.29 27.78
C PRO A 74 1.67 -12.05 27.22
N ARG A 75 2.00 -12.61 26.05
CA ARG A 75 3.25 -12.37 25.33
C ARG A 75 3.12 -11.13 24.43
N VAL A 76 3.27 -9.97 25.05
CA VAL A 76 3.45 -8.71 24.31
C VAL A 76 4.86 -8.68 23.74
N GLU A 77 4.96 -8.69 22.41
CA GLU A 77 6.25 -8.58 21.71
C GLU A 77 6.69 -7.12 21.59
N SER A 78 7.96 -6.89 21.21
CA SER A 78 8.44 -5.53 20.99
C SER A 78 7.68 -4.84 19.83
N PRO A 79 7.47 -3.51 19.85
CA PRO A 79 6.85 -2.79 18.74
C PRO A 79 7.52 -3.05 17.39
N VAL A 80 8.85 -3.19 17.40
CA VAL A 80 9.66 -3.52 16.22
C VAL A 80 9.33 -4.91 15.67
N TYR A 81 9.01 -5.88 16.53
CA TYR A 81 8.58 -7.21 16.09
C TYR A 81 7.30 -7.14 15.26
N TYR A 82 6.28 -6.42 15.76
CA TYR A 82 5.05 -6.22 15.00
C TYR A 82 5.30 -5.47 13.70
N TYR A 83 6.12 -4.42 13.72
CA TYR A 83 6.51 -3.70 12.51
C TYR A 83 7.11 -4.62 11.44
N ASN A 84 8.09 -5.45 11.82
CA ASN A 84 8.78 -6.36 10.90
C ASN A 84 7.85 -7.45 10.31
N ARG A 85 6.69 -7.72 10.93
CA ARG A 85 5.68 -8.63 10.38
C ARG A 85 4.99 -8.05 9.15
N TYR A 86 4.82 -6.73 9.10
CA TYR A 86 4.20 -6.03 7.97
C TYR A 86 5.23 -5.51 6.98
N VAL A 87 6.41 -5.11 7.46
CA VAL A 87 7.50 -4.55 6.66
C VAL A 87 8.73 -5.43 6.80
N PRO A 88 8.79 -6.57 6.07
CA PRO A 88 9.92 -7.48 6.17
C PRO A 88 11.18 -6.84 5.57
N LYS A 89 12.36 -7.16 6.14
CA LYS A 89 13.62 -6.55 5.71
C LYS A 89 13.94 -6.77 4.22
N GLN A 90 13.52 -7.89 3.67
CA GLN A 90 13.68 -8.23 2.26
C GLN A 90 12.95 -7.25 1.34
N LEU A 91 11.88 -6.61 1.82
CA LEU A 91 11.16 -5.60 1.05
C LEU A 91 12.06 -4.40 0.71
N PHE A 92 12.93 -3.99 1.63
CA PHE A 92 13.88 -2.89 1.39
C PHE A 92 14.91 -3.21 0.30
N GLN A 93 15.28 -4.49 0.18
CA GLN A 93 16.17 -4.95 -0.89
C GLN A 93 15.50 -4.81 -2.26
N VAL A 94 14.26 -5.31 -2.38
CA VAL A 94 13.48 -5.18 -3.62
C VAL A 94 13.27 -3.71 -3.98
N MET A 95 12.91 -2.86 -3.02
CA MET A 95 12.73 -1.43 -3.27
C MET A 95 14.01 -0.74 -3.74
N ALA A 96 15.16 -1.09 -3.16
CA ALA A 96 16.45 -0.54 -3.58
C ALA A 96 16.79 -0.96 -5.03
N GLU A 97 16.58 -2.23 -5.38
CA GLU A 97 16.80 -2.76 -6.72
C GLU A 97 15.92 -2.07 -7.76
N MET A 98 14.61 -2.00 -7.52
CA MET A 98 13.66 -1.37 -8.44
C MET A 98 13.93 0.14 -8.61
N THR A 99 14.32 0.80 -7.52
CA THR A 99 14.70 2.22 -7.54
C THR A 99 15.97 2.46 -8.37
N ASN A 100 16.99 1.61 -8.21
CA ASN A 100 18.23 1.71 -8.98
C ASN A 100 18.02 1.36 -10.46
N LEU A 101 17.17 0.39 -10.74
CA LEU A 101 16.75 0.03 -12.09
C LEU A 101 16.11 1.24 -12.75
N PHE A 102 15.10 1.84 -12.12
CA PHE A 102 14.45 3.04 -12.63
C PHE A 102 15.43 4.19 -12.86
N ALA A 103 16.35 4.44 -11.92
CA ALA A 103 17.34 5.51 -12.05
C ALA A 103 18.24 5.32 -13.28
N THR A 104 18.60 4.06 -13.58
CA THR A 104 19.39 3.67 -14.75
C THR A 104 18.61 3.90 -16.04
N TYR A 105 17.37 3.40 -16.11
CA TYR A 105 16.52 3.53 -17.30
C TYR A 105 16.09 4.98 -17.59
N SER A 106 15.82 5.76 -16.54
CA SER A 106 15.40 7.17 -16.64
C SER A 106 16.57 8.14 -16.77
N ASN A 107 17.79 7.63 -16.99
CA ASN A 107 19.03 8.40 -17.13
C ASN A 107 19.23 9.44 -16.01
N LYS A 108 18.94 9.06 -14.76
CA LYS A 108 19.12 9.93 -13.58
C LYS A 108 20.59 9.91 -13.13
N VAL A 109 21.49 10.42 -13.97
CA VAL A 109 22.97 10.38 -13.78
C VAL A 109 23.44 10.93 -12.42
N ARG A 110 22.67 11.84 -11.80
CA ARG A 110 22.99 12.44 -10.49
C ARG A 110 22.51 11.62 -9.29
N MET A 111 21.75 10.56 -9.51
CA MET A 111 21.23 9.72 -8.43
C MET A 111 22.27 8.66 -8.07
N LYS A 112 22.78 8.72 -6.84
CA LYS A 112 23.68 7.69 -6.33
C LYS A 112 22.90 6.38 -6.17
N PRO A 113 23.51 5.22 -6.50
CA PRO A 113 22.90 3.92 -6.23
C PRO A 113 22.44 3.83 -4.78
N THR A 114 21.24 3.33 -4.59
CA THR A 114 20.58 3.22 -3.30
C THR A 114 20.75 1.81 -2.75
N ILE A 115 21.06 1.69 -1.47
CA ILE A 115 21.11 0.40 -0.78
C ILE A 115 19.88 0.18 0.10
N ALA A 116 19.56 -1.09 0.41
CA ALA A 116 18.42 -1.45 1.25
C ALA A 116 18.40 -0.69 2.59
N LYS A 117 19.58 -0.48 3.20
CA LYS A 117 19.71 0.26 4.45
C LYS A 117 19.27 1.72 4.33
N GLU A 118 19.56 2.38 3.21
CA GLU A 118 19.09 3.75 2.98
C GLU A 118 17.57 3.81 2.82
N ILE A 119 16.96 2.80 2.18
CA ILE A 119 15.49 2.73 2.09
C ILE A 119 14.88 2.48 3.48
N GLU A 120 15.46 1.60 4.29
CA GLU A 120 15.01 1.38 5.67
C GLU A 120 15.06 2.69 6.49
N ILE A 121 16.15 3.46 6.37
CA ILE A 121 16.29 4.77 7.00
C ILE A 121 15.23 5.74 6.47
N LEU A 122 15.00 5.80 5.15
CA LEU A 122 13.99 6.66 4.53
C LEU A 122 12.59 6.41 5.13
N PHE A 123 12.22 5.14 5.32
CA PHE A 123 10.96 4.74 5.92
C PHE A 123 10.89 5.10 7.41
N GLY A 124 11.96 4.87 8.15
CA GLY A 124 12.06 5.27 9.57
C GLY A 124 11.90 6.78 9.75
N LEU A 125 12.53 7.58 8.88
CA LEU A 125 12.37 9.03 8.89
C LEU A 125 10.94 9.46 8.53
N HIS A 126 10.30 8.82 7.54
CA HIS A 126 8.88 9.12 7.25
C HIS A 126 7.96 8.79 8.43
N LEU A 127 8.17 7.66 9.11
CA LEU A 127 7.40 7.33 10.32
C LEU A 127 7.59 8.40 11.40
N ALA A 128 8.82 8.85 11.60
CA ALA A 128 9.13 9.93 12.54
C ALA A 128 8.43 11.25 12.17
N THR A 129 8.30 11.58 10.88
CA THR A 129 7.58 12.81 10.47
C THR A 129 6.11 12.81 10.91
N GLY A 130 5.46 11.64 10.90
CA GLY A 130 4.09 11.47 11.40
C GLY A 130 3.96 11.64 12.92
N ILE A 131 5.07 11.53 13.67
CA ILE A 131 5.09 11.69 15.13
C ILE A 131 5.34 13.16 15.52
N PHE A 132 6.30 13.83 14.87
CA PHE A 132 6.75 15.16 15.27
C PHE A 132 5.84 16.31 14.78
N GLY A 133 5.04 16.10 13.72
CA GLY A 133 3.99 17.05 13.33
C GLY A 133 4.47 18.41 12.82
N TYR A 134 5.71 18.53 12.32
CA TYR A 134 6.18 19.77 11.71
C TYR A 134 5.43 20.06 10.40
N ALA A 135 5.08 21.33 10.18
CA ALA A 135 4.29 21.77 9.03
C ALA A 135 5.01 21.58 7.68
N CYS A 136 6.34 21.50 7.68
CA CYS A 136 7.14 21.37 6.47
C CYS A 136 8.28 20.37 6.66
N LEU A 137 8.44 19.43 5.72
CA LEU A 137 9.49 18.40 5.78
C LEU A 137 10.91 18.98 5.86
N LYS A 138 11.15 20.17 5.28
CA LYS A 138 12.46 20.81 5.34
C LYS A 138 12.87 21.20 6.76
N MET A 139 11.90 21.51 7.63
CA MET A 139 12.14 21.96 9.01
C MET A 139 12.91 20.93 9.84
N PHE A 140 12.79 19.64 9.52
CA PHE A 140 13.51 18.57 10.21
C PHE A 140 15.05 18.68 10.10
N TRP A 141 15.54 19.39 9.08
CA TRP A 141 16.97 19.64 8.83
C TRP A 141 17.38 21.11 9.00
N GLU A 142 16.47 22.00 9.42
CA GLU A 142 16.79 23.42 9.62
C GLU A 142 17.61 23.62 10.89
N THR A 143 18.69 24.40 10.83
CA THR A 143 19.71 24.50 11.90
C THR A 143 19.16 24.88 13.28
N ASN A 144 18.09 25.69 13.32
CA ASN A 144 17.53 26.20 14.58
C ASN A 144 16.53 25.23 15.25
N ILE A 145 15.98 24.30 14.48
CA ILE A 145 14.90 23.39 14.90
C ILE A 145 15.13 21.96 14.43
N SER A 146 16.38 21.64 14.09
CA SER A 146 16.74 20.35 13.52
C SER A 146 16.54 19.26 14.56
N ILE A 147 16.08 18.10 14.10
CA ILE A 147 15.99 16.92 14.94
C ILE A 147 17.20 16.04 14.61
N PRO A 148 18.09 15.73 15.57
CA PRO A 148 19.29 14.92 15.33
C PRO A 148 19.01 13.59 14.63
N LEU A 149 17.86 12.97 14.94
CA LEU A 149 17.37 11.78 14.27
C LEU A 149 17.37 11.91 12.74
N PHE A 150 17.07 13.09 12.19
CA PHE A 150 17.05 13.33 10.75
C PHE A 150 18.44 13.68 10.22
N THR A 151 19.12 14.65 10.86
CA THR A 151 20.40 15.18 10.37
C THR A 151 21.55 14.17 10.46
N GLU A 152 21.54 13.27 11.45
CA GLU A 152 22.59 12.25 11.62
C GLU A 152 22.39 11.03 10.72
N ASN A 153 21.16 10.73 10.29
CA ASN A 153 20.86 9.52 9.53
C ASN A 153 20.83 9.74 8.02
N MET A 154 20.40 10.90 7.54
CA MET A 154 20.32 11.18 6.09
C MET A 154 20.36 12.68 5.80
N ALA A 155 21.12 13.11 4.79
CA ALA A 155 21.09 14.50 4.34
C ALA A 155 19.73 14.85 3.70
N SER A 156 19.24 16.08 3.93
CA SER A 156 17.96 16.58 3.40
C SER A 156 17.82 16.36 1.88
N ASP A 157 18.85 16.71 1.11
CA ASP A 157 18.85 16.54 -0.35
C ASP A 157 18.77 15.06 -0.76
N ARG A 158 19.43 14.15 -0.02
CA ARG A 158 19.36 12.71 -0.27
C ARG A 158 17.97 12.18 0.05
N PHE A 159 17.37 12.63 1.14
CA PHE A 159 15.99 12.27 1.52
C PHE A 159 14.99 12.66 0.42
N PHE A 160 15.00 13.91 -0.04
CA PHE A 160 14.11 14.36 -1.10
C PHE A 160 14.40 13.68 -2.44
N GLN A 161 15.67 13.46 -2.77
CA GLN A 161 16.06 12.73 -3.97
C GLN A 161 15.50 11.29 -3.94
N MET A 162 15.67 10.56 -2.84
CA MET A 162 15.18 9.18 -2.72
C MET A 162 13.66 9.13 -2.72
N ARG A 163 12.99 9.98 -1.94
CA ARG A 163 11.52 10.06 -1.87
C ARG A 163 10.88 10.26 -3.26
N ASN A 164 11.48 11.13 -4.09
CA ASN A 164 10.92 11.47 -5.40
C ASN A 164 11.22 10.43 -6.50
N ASN A 165 12.12 9.48 -6.26
CA ASN A 165 12.51 8.46 -7.24
C ASN A 165 12.32 7.04 -6.68
N LEU A 166 11.50 6.87 -5.65
CA LEU A 166 11.26 5.57 -5.02
C LEU A 166 10.37 4.72 -5.93
N HIS A 167 10.83 3.51 -6.28
CA HIS A 167 10.06 2.54 -7.05
C HIS A 167 9.98 1.19 -6.34
N LEU A 168 8.80 0.57 -6.42
CA LEU A 168 8.50 -0.73 -5.80
C LEU A 168 8.33 -1.84 -6.83
N VAL A 169 8.21 -1.49 -8.11
CA VAL A 169 7.90 -2.42 -9.21
C VAL A 169 8.87 -2.16 -10.36
N ASP A 170 9.18 -3.24 -11.08
CA ASP A 170 9.91 -3.16 -12.33
C ASP A 170 9.05 -2.52 -13.42
N ASN A 171 9.44 -1.31 -13.82
CA ASN A 171 8.79 -0.55 -14.88
C ASN A 171 9.30 -0.90 -16.29
N THR A 172 10.29 -1.79 -16.40
CA THR A 172 10.96 -2.17 -17.65
C THR A 172 10.33 -3.42 -18.25
N ALA A 173 9.67 -4.24 -17.42
CA ALA A 173 8.84 -5.34 -17.88
C ALA A 173 7.56 -4.80 -18.55
N THR A 174 7.49 -4.88 -19.88
CA THR A 174 6.25 -4.71 -20.64
C THR A 174 5.27 -5.81 -20.20
N PRO A 175 4.04 -5.49 -19.76
CA PRO A 175 3.13 -6.51 -19.32
C PRO A 175 2.43 -7.08 -20.56
N GLU A 176 2.95 -8.17 -21.11
CA GLU A 176 2.24 -8.91 -22.17
C GLU A 176 0.91 -9.51 -21.65
N TYR A 177 0.69 -9.55 -20.33
CA TYR A 177 -0.42 -10.28 -19.70
C TYR A 177 -1.31 -9.51 -18.72
N PHE A 178 -1.13 -8.20 -18.51
CA PHE A 178 -2.04 -7.43 -17.67
C PHE A 178 -2.97 -6.56 -18.52
N GLY A 179 -4.05 -7.18 -19.00
CA GLY A 179 -5.16 -6.46 -19.59
C GLY A 179 -5.68 -5.39 -18.63
N ASN A 180 -5.66 -4.13 -19.09
CA ASN A 180 -6.39 -2.95 -18.60
C ASN A 180 -6.34 -2.57 -17.11
N SER A 181 -5.62 -3.30 -16.25
CA SER A 181 -5.45 -2.94 -14.84
C SER A 181 -4.15 -2.15 -14.64
N GLN A 182 -4.04 -1.00 -15.32
CA GLN A 182 -2.92 -0.06 -15.15
C GLN A 182 -3.03 0.79 -13.87
N VAL A 183 -4.05 0.57 -13.03
CA VAL A 183 -4.43 1.43 -11.90
C VAL A 183 -3.32 1.61 -10.86
N PHE A 184 -2.36 0.67 -10.76
CA PHE A 184 -1.28 0.72 -9.77
C PHE A 184 0.13 1.00 -10.33
N ARG A 185 0.30 1.08 -11.66
CA ARG A 185 1.59 1.51 -12.25
C ARG A 185 1.77 3.03 -12.20
N ASP A 186 0.68 3.77 -12.05
CA ASP A 186 0.64 5.23 -12.17
C ASP A 186 0.97 5.99 -10.87
N VAL A 187 1.80 5.41 -10.01
CA VAL A 187 2.47 6.19 -8.95
C VAL A 187 3.71 6.93 -9.51
N SER A 188 4.15 6.57 -10.73
CA SER A 188 5.35 7.10 -11.39
C SER A 188 5.06 8.06 -12.57
N GLY A 189 3.83 8.07 -13.10
CA GLY A 189 3.45 8.77 -14.34
C GLY A 189 2.89 10.18 -14.19
N PHE A 190 2.86 10.76 -12.98
CA PHE A 190 2.50 12.17 -12.78
C PHE A 190 3.65 13.17 -13.07
N HIS A 191 4.50 12.89 -14.06
CA HIS A 191 5.53 13.82 -14.52
C HIS A 191 4.95 14.88 -15.48
N GLY A 192 4.10 15.75 -14.92
CA GLY A 192 3.56 16.94 -15.61
C GLY A 192 2.91 17.97 -14.68
N ARG A 193 2.63 17.61 -13.43
CA ARG A 193 2.32 18.55 -12.36
C ARG A 193 3.04 18.06 -11.10
N PRO A 194 3.62 18.93 -10.28
CA PRO A 194 4.21 18.53 -9.00
C PRO A 194 3.10 17.92 -8.15
N THR A 195 2.98 16.60 -8.21
CA THR A 195 2.09 15.83 -7.36
C THR A 195 2.85 15.65 -6.07
N GLU A 196 2.50 16.50 -5.11
CA GLU A 196 2.49 16.10 -3.71
C GLU A 196 2.10 14.63 -3.63
N LEU A 197 2.93 13.82 -2.97
CA LEU A 197 2.50 12.57 -2.36
C LEU A 197 1.38 12.91 -1.36
N ARG A 198 0.16 13.05 -1.88
CA ARG A 198 -1.07 13.34 -1.14
C ARG A 198 -1.61 12.08 -0.46
N MET A 199 -0.72 11.29 0.14
CA MET A 199 -1.12 10.28 1.12
C MET A 199 -0.92 10.76 2.57
N MET A 200 -0.25 11.90 2.82
CA MET A 200 -0.08 12.43 4.19
C MET A 200 -0.25 13.94 4.37
N GLU A 201 -0.63 14.71 3.34
CA GLU A 201 -0.87 16.16 3.47
C GLU A 201 -2.33 16.48 3.84
N GLY A 202 -2.74 15.95 5.00
CA GLY A 202 -4.00 16.29 5.66
C GLY A 202 -3.90 17.42 6.67
N PHE A 203 -2.75 18.10 6.81
CA PHE A 203 -2.57 19.17 7.78
C PHE A 203 -1.87 20.39 7.18
N LEU A 204 -2.72 21.38 6.90
CA LEU A 204 -2.50 22.83 6.76
C LEU A 204 -1.65 23.33 5.57
N PRO A 205 -2.20 24.20 4.69
CA PRO A 205 -1.42 24.90 3.69
C PRO A 205 -0.50 25.92 4.37
N CYS A 206 0.80 25.84 4.07
CA CYS A 206 1.75 26.87 4.42
C CYS A 206 1.44 28.13 3.59
N HIS A 207 0.72 29.09 4.18
CA HIS A 207 0.58 30.42 3.60
C HIS A 207 1.97 31.03 3.47
N ARG A 208 2.36 31.29 2.21
CA ARG A 208 3.52 32.10 1.85
C ARG A 208 3.32 33.50 2.43
N VAL A 209 4.03 33.81 3.52
CA VAL A 209 4.16 35.18 4.02
C VAL A 209 5.53 35.70 3.57
N LEU A 210 5.46 36.65 2.64
CA LEU A 210 6.47 37.59 2.14
C LEU A 210 7.73 36.99 1.48
#